data_AF-J2FVS3-F1
#
_entry.id   AF-J2FVS3-F1
#
_cell.length_a   1.000
_cell.length_b   1.000
_cell.length_c   1.000
_cell.angle_alpha   90.00
_cell.angle_beta   90.00
_cell.angle_gamma   90.00
#
_symmetry.space_group_name_H-M   'P 1'
#
loop_
_entity.id
_entity.type
_entity.pdbx_description
1 polymer ?
#
loop_
_entity_poly.entity_id
_entity_poly.type
_entity_poly.pdbx_seq_one_letter_code
_entity_poly.pdbx_strand_id
1 'polypeptide(L)' 'MAMPVPKPAGLLADKGYDGDRFREDLLLRNILPVIPPQSTRAS' A
#
# COMPACT_ATOMS: atom_id res chain seq x y z
N MET A 1 24.06 8.90 12.93
CA MET A 1 23.14 9.97 12.53
C MET A 1 22.10 9.36 11.60
N ALA A 2 20.82 9.32 11.98
CA ALA A 2 19.77 8.85 11.07
C ALA A 2 19.40 9.99 10.13
N MET A 3 19.43 9.75 8.82
CA MET A 3 18.93 10.73 7.85
C MET A 3 17.41 10.86 8.03
N PRO A 4 16.86 12.08 8.09
CA PRO A 4 15.42 12.25 8.13
C PRO A 4 14.83 11.74 6.82
N VAL A 5 14.18 10.58 6.87
CA VAL A 5 13.49 10.01 5.72
C VAL A 5 12.08 10.62 5.67
N PRO A 6 11.69 11.27 4.57
CA PRO A 6 10.34 11.80 4.45
C PRO A 6 9.32 10.66 4.49
N LYS A 7 8.16 10.93 5.09
CA LYS A 7 7.06 9.98 5.11
C LYS A 7 6.58 9.72 3.67
N PRO A 8 6.51 8.45 3.21
CA PRO A 8 6.13 8.16 1.83
C PRO A 8 4.67 8.57 1.58
N ALA A 9 4.42 9.26 0.48
CA ALA A 9 3.07 9.67 0.08
C ALA A 9 2.28 8.53 -0.58
N GLY A 10 2.96 7.53 -1.13
CA GLY A 10 2.35 6.38 -1.76
C GLY A 10 3.30 5.19 -1.87
N LEU A 11 2.71 4.01 -2.05
CA LEU A 11 3.43 2.75 -2.23
C LEU A 11 2.95 2.08 -3.53
N LEU A 12 3.89 1.85 -4.45
CA LEU A 12 3.68 0.98 -5.61
C LEU A 12 4.11 -0.43 -5.22
N ALA A 13 3.18 -1.39 -5.30
CA ALA A 13 3.47 -2.80 -4.99
C ALA A 13 2.78 -3.73 -5.99
N ASP A 14 3.26 -4.98 -6.04
CA ASP A 14 2.70 -6.01 -6.91
C ASP A 14 1.30 -6.46 -6.47
N LYS A 15 0.53 -7.08 -7.37
CA LYS A 15 -0.80 -7.64 -7.08
C LYS A 15 -0.84 -8.61 -5.91
N GLY A 16 0.28 -9.27 -5.56
CA GLY A 16 0.36 -10.12 -4.37
C GLY A 16 0.18 -9.37 -3.04
N TYR A 17 0.32 -8.04 -3.07
CA TYR A 17 0.06 -7.15 -1.94
C TYR A 17 -1.38 -6.60 -1.93
N ASP A 18 -2.22 -7.03 -2.87
CA ASP A 18 -3.65 -6.73 -2.87
C ASP A 18 -4.38 -7.58 -1.81
N GLY A 19 -4.08 -7.30 -0.53
CA GLY A 19 -4.86 -7.80 0.60
C GLY A 19 -5.48 -6.64 1.36
N ASP A 20 -6.73 -6.80 1.83
CA ASP A 20 -7.47 -5.75 2.54
C ASP A 20 -6.68 -5.23 3.75
N ARG A 21 -6.10 -6.12 4.57
CA ARG A 21 -5.27 -5.73 5.73
C ARG A 21 -4.04 -4.88 5.37
N PHE A 22 -3.43 -5.14 4.22
CA PHE A 22 -2.25 -4.38 3.77
C PHE A 22 -2.66 -3.00 3.28
N ARG A 23 -3.77 -2.90 2.53
CA ARG A 23 -4.34 -1.62 2.13
C ARG A 23 -4.79 -0.78 3.33
N GLU A 24 -5.45 -1.40 4.30
CA GLU A 24 -5.89 -0.75 5.53
C GLU A 24 -4.71 -0.18 6.32
N ASP A 25 -3.63 -0.95 6.53
CA ASP A 25 -2.42 -0.47 7.23
C ASP A 25 -1.78 0.73 6.51
N LEU A 26 -1.76 0.73 5.17
CA LEU A 26 -1.24 1.86 4.38
C LEU A 26 -2.12 3.10 4.53
N LEU A 27 -3.44 2.96 4.48
CA LEU A 27 -4.39 4.06 4.67
C LEU A 27 -4.30 4.64 6.08
N LEU A 28 -4.18 3.81 7.13
CA LEU A 28 -3.96 4.26 8.51
C LEU A 28 -2.67 5.07 8.64
N ARG A 29 -1.66 4.73 7.83
CA ARG A 29 -0.39 5.47 7.77
C ARG A 29 -0.46 6.68 6.84
N ASN A 30 -1.61 6.96 6.20
CA ASN A 30 -1.78 8.02 5.22
C ASN A 30 -0.85 7.87 4.00
N ILE A 31 -0.64 6.63 3.58
CA ILE A 31 0.15 6.22 2.41
C ILE A 31 -0.83 5.71 1.35
N LEU A 32 -0.81 6.28 0.15
CA LEU A 32 -1.67 5.83 -0.95
C LEU A 32 -1.19 4.49 -1.53
N PRO A 33 -1.97 3.38 -1.43
CA PRO A 33 -1.61 2.14 -2.11
C PRO A 33 -1.92 2.21 -3.61
N VAL A 34 -0.88 2.10 -4.44
CA VAL A 34 -1.01 1.89 -5.89
C VAL A 34 -0.70 0.42 -6.16
N ILE A 35 -1.73 -0.42 -6.03
CA ILE A 35 -1.60 -1.88 -6.13
C ILE A 35 -2.58 -2.38 -7.20
N PRO A 36 -2.10 -3.10 -8.24
CA PRO A 36 -2.98 -3.68 -9.25
C PRO A 36 -4.02 -4.60 -8.61
N PRO A 37 -5.29 -4.58 -9.06
CA PRO A 37 -6.32 -5.44 -8.50
C PRO A 37 -5.97 -6.92 -8.71
N GLN A 38 -6.19 -7.75 -7.69
CA GLN A 38 -6.11 -9.19 -7.83
C GLN A 38 -7.23 -9.66 -8.78
N SER A 39 -6.89 -10.51 -9.75
CA SER A 39 -7.83 -11.08 -10.73
C SER A 39 -9.01 -11.85 -10.14
N THR A 40 -9.05 -12.03 -8.81
CA THR A 40 -10.05 -12.80 -8.06
C THR A 40 -10.75 -11.92 -7.02
N ARG A 41 -11.13 -10.69 -7.38
CA ARG A 41 -12.10 -9.94 -6.58
C ARG A 41 -13.49 -10.28 -7.10
N ALA A 42 -14.09 -11.35 -6.56
CA ALA A 42 -15.51 -11.61 -6.81
C ALA A 42 -16.31 -10.44 -6.20
N SER A 43 -17.12 -9.80 -7.04
CA SER A 43 -18.05 -8.73 -6.67
C SER A 43 -19.01 -9.13 -5.56
#